data_AF-K9RBG4-F1
#
_entry.id   AF-K9RBG4-F1
#
_cell.length_a   1.000
_cell.length_b   1.000
_cell.length_c   1.000
_cell.angle_alpha   90.00
_cell.angle_beta   90.00
_cell.angle_gamma   90.00
#
_symmetry.space_group_name_H-M   'P 1'
#
loop_
_entity.id
_entity.type
_entity.pdbx_description
1 polymer ?
#
loop_
_entity_poly.entity_id
_entity_poly.type
_entity_poly.pdbx_seq_one_letter_code
_entity_poly.pdbx_strand_id
1 'polypeptide(L)'
;MGAASRYWTLVRIDSFSRCKSEVLEAAKVFFDEQFSTVAQQKEIPDRNIQRQLIQWYQSSDPRGNMAEKCLRCFISNVLKESCIVLEQKFGEKHYLYSAQLLPLVLDTTHSSQDSESLTTHILSTFNPNKSNLSTWVTVIFKSCSAVKQSLKEHGIVQLTDWTILRYTTHTRLKRVLFILHTLLYIFL
;
A
#
# COMPACT_ATOMS: atom_id res chain seq x y z
N MET A 1 17.67 -7.45 -4.39
CA MET A 1 17.84 -6.00 -4.15
C MET A 1 17.85 -5.79 -2.66
N GLY A 2 18.84 -5.08 -2.11
CA GLY A 2 18.94 -4.86 -0.67
C GLY A 2 17.75 -4.06 -0.14
N ALA A 3 17.35 -4.28 1.11
CA ALA A 3 16.23 -3.55 1.74
C ALA A 3 16.42 -2.02 1.64
N ALA A 4 17.67 -1.56 1.69
CA ALA A 4 18.07 -0.16 1.58
C ALA A 4 17.59 0.50 0.27
N SER A 5 17.60 -0.24 -0.86
CA SER A 5 17.37 0.36 -2.17
C SER A 5 15.98 0.93 -2.35
N ARG A 6 15.06 0.58 -1.47
CA ARG A 6 13.70 1.12 -1.40
C ARG A 6 13.66 2.61 -1.07
N TYR A 7 14.69 3.15 -0.41
CA TYR A 7 14.75 4.56 -0.02
C TYR A 7 15.27 5.50 -1.12
N TRP A 8 15.83 4.97 -2.21
CA TRP A 8 16.30 5.78 -3.34
C TRP A 8 15.80 5.30 -4.70
N THR A 9 15.07 4.19 -4.75
CA THR A 9 14.40 3.72 -5.96
C THR A 9 12.97 4.21 -5.97
N LEU A 10 12.65 5.19 -6.80
CA LEU A 10 11.29 5.67 -6.99
C LEU A 10 10.56 4.79 -8.01
N VAL A 11 9.40 4.28 -7.65
CA VAL A 11 8.50 3.59 -8.59
C VAL A 11 7.43 4.58 -9.03
N ARG A 12 7.36 4.87 -10.32
CA ARG A 12 6.38 5.78 -10.90
C ARG A 12 5.76 5.20 -12.16
N ILE A 13 4.64 5.79 -12.58
CA ILE A 13 3.97 5.42 -13.81
C ILE A 13 4.35 6.42 -14.91
N ASP A 14 4.88 5.90 -16.01
CA ASP A 14 5.16 6.67 -17.22
C ASP A 14 3.86 7.07 -17.93
N SER A 15 3.94 8.07 -18.81
CA SER A 15 2.90 8.55 -19.72
C SER A 15 2.17 7.45 -20.51
N PHE A 16 2.79 6.28 -20.69
CA PHE A 16 2.22 5.09 -21.33
C PHE A 16 1.63 4.06 -20.33
N SER A 17 1.32 4.46 -19.10
CA SER A 17 0.82 3.58 -18.01
C SER A 17 1.75 2.42 -17.65
N ARG A 18 3.05 2.54 -17.96
CA ARG A 18 4.05 1.52 -17.63
C ARG A 18 4.74 1.85 -16.32
N CYS A 19 4.89 0.84 -15.47
CA CYS A 19 5.64 0.95 -14.22
C CYS A 19 7.14 1.09 -14.52
N LYS A 20 7.73 2.20 -14.12
CA LYS A 20 9.16 2.47 -14.25
C LYS A 20 9.76 2.66 -12.86
N SER A 21 10.83 1.93 -12.59
CA SER A 21 11.65 2.12 -11.41
C SER A 21 12.85 2.99 -11.79
N GLU A 22 13.04 4.09 -11.08
CA GLU A 22 14.12 5.05 -11.31
C GLU A 22 14.93 5.22 -10.04
N VAL A 23 16.25 5.24 -10.18
CA VAL A 23 17.16 5.51 -9.07
C VAL A 23 17.34 7.03 -8.96
N LEU A 24 16.98 7.58 -7.80
CA LEU A 24 17.25 8.97 -7.46
C LEU A 24 18.65 9.05 -6.84
N GLU A 25 19.67 9.35 -7.64
CA GLU A 25 21.06 9.44 -7.17
C GLU A 25 21.22 10.45 -6.03
N ALA A 26 20.49 11.57 -6.07
CA ALA A 26 20.50 12.56 -4.99
C ALA A 26 19.97 11.99 -3.65
N ALA A 27 18.94 11.13 -3.71
CA ALA A 27 18.40 10.47 -2.52
C ALA A 27 19.33 9.37 -2.02
N LYS A 28 20.04 8.69 -2.93
CA LYS A 28 21.04 7.67 -2.60
C LYS A 28 22.24 8.29 -1.89
N VAL A 29 22.83 9.35 -2.44
CA VAL A 29 23.95 10.09 -1.82
C VAL A 29 23.55 10.59 -0.44
N PHE A 30 22.38 11.20 -0.32
CA PHE A 30 21.87 11.65 0.98
C PHE A 30 21.69 10.50 1.97
N PHE A 31 21.14 9.37 1.53
CA PHE A 31 20.95 8.21 2.39
C PHE A 31 22.29 7.63 2.86
N ASP A 32 23.27 7.52 1.96
CA ASP A 32 24.61 7.02 2.27
C ASP A 32 25.36 7.98 3.22
N GLU A 33 25.21 9.30 3.06
CA GLU A 33 25.79 10.30 3.96
C GLU A 33 25.19 10.24 5.38
N GLN A 34 23.86 10.12 5.49
CA GLN A 34 23.18 10.16 6.79
C GLN A 34 23.16 8.79 7.50
N PHE A 35 23.21 7.70 6.75
CA PHE A 35 23.06 6.33 7.25
C PHE A 35 24.22 5.42 6.82
N SER A 36 25.43 5.97 6.72
CA SER A 36 26.66 5.26 6.33
C SER A 36 26.89 3.94 7.09
N THR A 37 26.56 3.89 8.38
CA THR A 37 26.66 2.69 9.23
C THR A 37 25.62 1.61 8.89
N VAL A 38 24.49 2.00 8.30
CA VAL A 38 23.34 1.12 8.01
C VAL A 38 23.38 0.60 6.58
N ALA A 39 23.99 1.35 5.65
CA ALA A 39 24.19 0.94 4.26
C ALA A 39 25.03 -0.35 4.12
N GLN A 40 25.87 -0.66 5.13
CA GLN A 40 26.70 -1.86 5.18
C GLN A 40 26.03 -3.05 5.88
N GLN A 41 24.88 -2.86 6.52
CA GLN A 41 24.20 -3.91 7.29
C GLN A 41 23.20 -4.67 6.40
N LYS A 42 23.17 -6.00 6.55
CA LYS A 42 22.30 -6.91 5.78
C LYS A 42 20.83 -6.80 6.21
N GLU A 43 20.57 -6.40 7.45
CA GLU A 43 19.25 -6.11 8.00
C GLU A 43 19.21 -4.67 8.49
N ILE A 44 18.25 -3.91 7.98
CA ILE A 44 18.12 -2.49 8.24
C ILE A 44 16.94 -2.29 9.18
N PRO A 45 17.13 -1.61 10.33
CA PRO A 45 16.02 -1.28 11.22
C PRO A 45 15.21 -0.13 10.60
N ASP A 46 14.39 -0.46 9.60
CA ASP A 46 13.54 0.47 8.83
C ASP A 46 12.77 1.45 9.72
N ARG A 47 12.32 0.97 10.89
CA ARG A 47 11.60 1.79 11.87
C ARG A 47 12.40 3.00 12.35
N ASN A 48 13.69 2.85 12.58
CA ASN A 48 14.54 3.93 13.08
C ASN A 48 14.81 4.97 11.98
N ILE A 49 15.10 4.48 10.77
CA ILE A 49 15.32 5.33 9.59
C ILE A 49 14.07 6.15 9.28
N GLN A 50 12.92 5.49 9.16
CA GLN A 50 11.66 6.17 8.84
C GLN A 50 11.32 7.22 9.89
N ARG A 51 11.48 6.91 11.19
CA ARG A 51 11.25 7.88 12.26
C ARG A 51 12.13 9.11 12.12
N GLN A 52 13.42 8.93 11.79
CA GLN A 52 14.36 10.02 11.61
C GLN A 52 14.03 10.85 10.36
N LEU A 53 13.72 10.21 9.23
CA LEU A 53 13.28 10.89 8.00
C LEU A 53 12.01 11.73 8.23
N ILE A 54 11.05 11.21 9.00
CA ILE A 54 9.81 11.93 9.32
C ILE A 54 10.05 13.08 10.27
N GLN A 55 10.93 12.91 11.25
CA GLN A 55 11.34 14.00 12.11
C GLN A 55 11.90 15.15 11.27
N TRP A 56 12.81 14.86 10.33
CA TRP A 56 13.35 15.88 9.41
C TRP A 56 12.30 16.49 8.48
N TYR A 57 11.32 15.70 8.04
CA TYR A 57 10.22 16.20 7.22
C TYR A 57 9.25 17.12 8.00
N GLN A 58 8.98 16.81 9.26
CA GLN A 58 8.06 17.57 10.12
C GLN A 58 8.72 18.77 10.79
N SER A 59 10.02 18.69 11.10
CA SER A 59 10.82 19.85 11.47
C SER A 59 11.12 20.67 10.21
N SER A 60 11.17 22.00 10.29
CA SER A 60 11.61 22.86 9.16
C SER A 60 13.12 22.73 8.86
N ASP A 61 13.65 21.52 8.87
CA ASP A 61 15.05 21.19 8.59
C ASP A 61 15.29 21.29 7.08
N PRO A 62 16.42 21.88 6.63
CA PRO A 62 16.79 21.90 5.21
C PRO A 62 16.86 20.50 4.58
N ARG A 63 17.06 19.44 5.38
CA ARG A 63 17.04 18.04 4.94
C ARG A 63 15.63 17.49 4.69
N GLY A 64 14.59 18.20 5.10
CA GLY A 64 13.19 17.75 5.01
C GLY A 64 12.76 17.38 3.59
N ASN A 65 13.18 18.16 2.58
CA ASN A 65 12.87 17.87 1.18
C ASN A 65 13.50 16.54 0.71
N MET A 66 14.76 16.28 1.09
CA MET A 66 15.41 15.03 0.72
C MET A 66 14.84 13.85 1.52
N ALA A 67 14.52 14.06 2.79
CA ALA A 67 13.85 13.07 3.61
C ALA A 67 12.48 12.68 3.05
N GLU A 68 11.71 13.67 2.58
CA GLU A 68 10.45 13.45 1.89
C GLU A 68 10.63 12.59 0.63
N LYS A 69 11.62 12.91 -0.22
CA LYS A 69 11.92 12.11 -1.42
C LYS A 69 12.26 10.66 -1.07
N CYS A 70 13.06 10.44 -0.02
CA CYS A 70 13.38 9.08 0.44
C CYS A 70 12.13 8.33 0.92
N LEU A 71 11.25 9.00 1.67
CA LEU A 71 10.00 8.42 2.15
C LEU A 71 9.03 8.11 0.99
N ARG A 72 8.91 9.01 0.01
CA ARG A 72 8.13 8.78 -1.22
C ARG A 72 8.64 7.57 -2.00
N CYS A 73 9.97 7.42 -2.14
CA CYS A 73 10.57 6.22 -2.73
C CYS A 73 10.14 4.96 -1.98
N PHE A 74 10.25 4.97 -0.65
CA PHE A 74 9.87 3.82 0.18
C PHE A 74 8.39 3.45 0.00
N ILE A 75 7.50 4.44 0.09
CA ILE A 75 6.05 4.26 -0.09
C ILE A 75 5.74 3.66 -1.46
N SER A 76 6.34 4.19 -2.53
CA SER A 76 6.11 3.70 -3.90
C SER A 76 6.47 2.22 -4.06
N ASN A 77 7.55 1.77 -3.40
CA ASN A 77 7.93 0.35 -3.39
C ASN A 77 6.95 -0.51 -2.59
N VAL A 78 6.50 -0.04 -1.43
CA VAL A 78 5.49 -0.77 -0.62
C VAL A 78 4.18 -0.91 -1.41
N LEU A 79 3.75 0.14 -2.11
CA LEU A 79 2.55 0.11 -2.95
C LEU A 79 2.70 -0.87 -4.11
N LYS A 80 3.86 -0.88 -4.78
CA LYS A 80 4.17 -1.85 -5.84
C LYS A 80 4.09 -3.29 -5.33
N GLU A 81 4.75 -3.58 -4.21
CA GLU A 81 4.70 -4.90 -3.57
C GLU A 81 3.28 -5.28 -3.18
N SER A 82 2.49 -4.35 -2.64
CA SER A 82 1.09 -4.59 -2.28
C SER A 82 0.22 -4.95 -3.49
N CYS A 83 0.46 -4.32 -4.64
CA CYS A 83 -0.22 -4.65 -5.89
C CYS A 83 0.17 -6.05 -6.39
N ILE A 84 1.46 -6.40 -6.33
CA ILE A 84 1.95 -7.74 -6.71
C ILE A 84 1.35 -8.82 -5.80
N VAL A 85 1.27 -8.57 -4.49
CA VAL A 85 0.66 -9.50 -3.54
C VAL A 85 -0.84 -9.69 -3.82
N LEU A 86 -1.55 -8.65 -4.26
CA LEU A 86 -2.95 -8.78 -4.69
C LEU A 86 -3.08 -9.61 -5.97
N GLU A 87 -2.23 -9.37 -6.96
CA GLU A 87 -2.18 -10.17 -8.19
C GLU A 87 -1.90 -11.64 -7.90
N GLN A 88 -0.94 -11.95 -7.02
CA GLN A 88 -0.66 -13.33 -6.63
C GLN A 88 -1.85 -14.01 -5.92
N LYS A 89 -2.67 -13.24 -5.20
CA LYS A 89 -3.82 -13.77 -4.47
C LYS A 89 -5.07 -13.93 -5.32
N PHE A 90 -5.29 -13.03 -6.28
CA PHE A 90 -6.56 -12.93 -7.00
C PHE A 90 -6.41 -12.98 -8.52
N GLY A 91 -5.20 -12.87 -9.07
CA GLY A 91 -4.92 -12.77 -10.51
C GLY A 91 -5.42 -13.96 -11.30
N GLU A 92 -5.17 -15.19 -10.84
CA GLU A 92 -5.59 -16.41 -11.55
C GLU A 92 -7.11 -16.56 -11.68
N LYS A 93 -7.87 -16.07 -10.69
CA LYS A 93 -9.33 -16.28 -10.60
C LYS A 93 -10.15 -15.09 -11.08
N HIS A 94 -9.61 -13.88 -10.95
CA HIS A 94 -10.33 -12.63 -11.17
C HIS A 94 -9.69 -11.74 -12.24
N TYR A 95 -8.63 -12.18 -12.92
CA TYR A 95 -7.91 -11.43 -13.96
C TYR A 95 -7.44 -10.04 -13.48
N LEU A 96 -7.12 -9.92 -12.20
CA LEU A 96 -6.62 -8.70 -11.59
C LEU A 96 -5.10 -8.65 -11.71
N TYR A 97 -4.58 -7.71 -12.50
CA TYR A 97 -3.15 -7.54 -12.72
C TYR A 97 -2.61 -6.28 -12.03
N SER A 98 -1.39 -6.36 -11.49
CA SER A 98 -0.72 -5.21 -10.88
C SER A 98 -0.63 -4.02 -11.85
N ALA A 99 -0.48 -4.25 -13.16
CA ALA A 99 -0.45 -3.21 -14.18
C ALA A 99 -1.70 -2.31 -14.21
N GLN A 100 -2.86 -2.81 -13.77
CA GLN A 100 -4.11 -2.04 -13.70
C GLN A 100 -4.24 -1.26 -12.38
N LEU A 101 -3.67 -1.80 -11.29
CA LEU A 101 -3.73 -1.19 -9.96
C LEU A 101 -2.67 -0.10 -9.76
N LEU A 102 -1.49 -0.27 -10.35
CA LEU A 102 -0.36 0.64 -10.18
C LEU A 102 -0.68 2.09 -10.62
N PRO A 103 -1.36 2.34 -11.76
CA PRO A 103 -1.76 3.70 -12.15
C PRO A 103 -2.76 4.37 -11.21
N LEU A 104 -3.52 3.60 -10.43
CA LEU A 104 -4.51 4.14 -9.49
C LEU A 104 -3.88 4.63 -8.17
N VAL A 105 -2.64 4.23 -7.92
CA VAL A 105 -2.03 4.21 -6.59
C VAL A 105 -0.67 4.92 -6.58
N LEU A 106 0.08 4.86 -7.68
CA LEU A 106 1.37 5.51 -7.83
C LEU A 106 1.25 6.88 -8.49
N ASP A 107 2.17 7.77 -8.13
CA ASP A 107 2.30 9.10 -8.73
C ASP A 107 2.64 8.99 -10.23
N THR A 108 2.01 9.83 -11.05
CA THR A 108 2.23 9.88 -12.51
C THR A 108 3.31 10.90 -12.86
N THR A 109 3.97 10.73 -14.01
CA THR A 109 5.00 11.66 -14.50
C THR A 109 4.54 13.12 -14.66
N HIS A 110 3.22 13.35 -14.73
CA HIS A 110 2.60 14.65 -14.94
C HIS A 110 2.01 15.25 -13.66
N SER A 111 2.15 14.59 -12.51
CA SER A 111 1.71 15.18 -11.25
C SER A 111 2.66 16.33 -10.91
N SER A 112 2.35 17.51 -11.42
CA SER A 112 2.77 18.79 -10.86
C SER A 112 2.57 18.72 -9.34
N GLN A 113 3.50 19.29 -8.59
CA GLN A 113 3.65 19.17 -7.13
C GLN A 113 2.39 19.51 -6.28
N ASP A 114 1.28 19.92 -6.92
CA ASP A 114 0.04 20.39 -6.30
C ASP A 114 -1.15 19.42 -6.37
N SER A 115 -1.05 18.29 -7.09
CA SER A 115 -2.08 17.25 -7.01
C SER A 115 -1.85 16.39 -5.77
N GLU A 116 -2.80 16.41 -4.82
CA GLU A 116 -2.79 15.59 -3.60
C GLU A 116 -2.63 14.10 -3.92
N SER A 117 -1.39 13.67 -4.08
CA SER A 117 -1.09 12.29 -4.45
C SER A 117 -1.30 11.38 -3.25
N LEU A 118 -1.66 10.11 -3.48
CA LEU A 118 -1.85 9.13 -2.41
C LEU A 118 -0.60 9.05 -1.52
N THR A 119 0.58 9.18 -2.13
CA THR A 119 1.88 9.23 -1.46
C THR A 119 1.97 10.42 -0.50
N THR A 120 1.50 11.59 -0.92
CA THR A 120 1.45 12.80 -0.08
C THR A 120 0.44 12.66 1.06
N HIS A 121 -0.73 12.07 0.80
CA HIS A 121 -1.74 11.78 1.82
C HIS A 121 -1.24 10.75 2.87
N ILE A 122 -0.50 9.74 2.43
CA ILE A 122 0.12 8.76 3.34
C ILE A 122 1.11 9.49 4.26
N LEU A 123 1.95 10.38 3.72
CA LEU A 123 2.94 11.11 4.52
C LEU A 123 2.32 12.10 5.50
N SER A 124 1.27 12.82 5.10
CA SER A 124 0.61 13.80 5.97
C SER A 124 -0.14 13.15 7.14
N THR A 125 -0.65 11.93 6.95
CA THR A 125 -1.42 11.20 7.98
C THR A 125 -0.58 10.22 8.80
N PHE A 126 0.66 9.94 8.39
CA PHE A 126 1.47 8.93 9.06
C PHE A 126 1.94 9.38 10.45
N ASN A 127 1.83 8.47 11.41
CA ASN A 127 2.32 8.66 12.77
C ASN A 127 3.36 7.58 13.14
N PRO A 128 4.64 7.93 13.31
CA PRO A 128 5.72 6.97 13.55
C PRO A 128 5.63 6.29 14.92
N ASN A 129 4.85 6.83 15.87
CA ASN A 129 4.67 6.22 17.20
C ASN A 129 3.60 5.12 17.20
N LYS A 130 2.65 5.15 16.24
CA LYS A 130 1.51 4.22 16.20
C LYS A 130 1.75 2.98 15.34
N SER A 131 2.53 3.09 14.27
CA SER A 131 2.75 1.97 13.34
C SER A 131 4.02 2.15 12.50
N ASN A 132 4.45 1.08 11.82
CA ASN A 132 5.49 1.14 10.79
C ASN A 132 4.91 1.73 9.50
N LEU A 133 5.71 2.43 8.70
CA LEU A 133 5.25 3.07 7.46
C LEU A 133 4.67 2.06 6.48
N SER A 134 5.28 0.87 6.36
CA SER A 134 4.78 -0.19 5.48
C SER A 134 3.36 -0.67 5.87
N THR A 135 3.10 -0.82 7.16
CA THR A 135 1.77 -1.18 7.68
C THR A 135 0.77 -0.07 7.39
N TRP A 136 1.15 1.19 7.63
CA TRP A 136 0.28 2.35 7.38
C TRP A 136 -0.06 2.50 5.89
N VAL A 137 0.94 2.39 5.01
CA VAL A 137 0.76 2.38 3.55
C VAL A 137 -0.24 1.30 3.15
N THR A 138 -0.12 0.09 3.71
CA THR A 138 -1.03 -1.02 3.41
C THR A 138 -2.46 -0.73 3.87
N VAL A 139 -2.64 -0.10 5.03
CA VAL A 139 -3.97 0.31 5.55
C VAL A 139 -4.59 1.35 4.62
N ILE A 140 -3.84 2.39 4.25
CA ILE A 140 -4.31 3.45 3.36
C ILE A 140 -4.63 2.88 1.97
N PHE A 141 -3.74 2.06 1.40
CA PHE A 141 -3.94 1.36 0.14
C PHE A 141 -5.23 0.54 0.12
N LYS A 142 -5.50 -0.23 1.19
CA LYS A 142 -6.75 -1.01 1.31
C LYS A 142 -7.98 -0.13 1.52
N SER A 143 -7.82 1.05 2.11
CA SER A 143 -8.92 1.99 2.32
C SER A 143 -9.27 2.81 1.06
N CYS A 144 -8.33 2.92 0.11
CA CYS A 144 -8.45 3.71 -1.11
C CYS A 144 -9.69 3.30 -1.94
N SER A 145 -10.54 4.28 -2.24
CA SER A 145 -11.79 4.06 -2.99
C SER A 145 -11.52 3.58 -4.41
N ALA A 146 -10.49 4.09 -5.10
CA ALA A 146 -10.10 3.67 -6.44
C ALA A 146 -9.70 2.18 -6.48
N VAL A 147 -8.90 1.73 -5.51
CA VAL A 147 -8.51 0.31 -5.38
C VAL A 147 -9.74 -0.55 -5.08
N LYS A 148 -10.60 -0.14 -4.15
CA LYS A 148 -11.84 -0.87 -3.84
C LYS A 148 -12.78 -0.98 -5.04
N GLN A 149 -12.89 0.09 -5.81
CA GLN A 149 -13.73 0.13 -7.01
C GLN A 149 -13.18 -0.82 -8.09
N SER A 150 -11.87 -0.80 -8.34
CA SER A 150 -11.21 -1.73 -9.25
C SER A 150 -11.37 -3.18 -8.81
N LEU A 151 -11.22 -3.48 -7.51
CA LEU A 151 -11.48 -4.82 -6.97
C LEU A 151 -12.94 -5.26 -7.21
N LYS A 152 -13.90 -4.37 -7.00
CA LYS A 152 -15.33 -4.63 -7.23
C LYS A 152 -15.63 -4.93 -8.71
N GLU A 153 -15.01 -4.21 -9.64
CA GLU A 153 -15.16 -4.43 -11.08
C GLU A 153 -14.66 -5.82 -11.52
N HIS A 154 -13.63 -6.34 -10.86
CA HIS A 154 -13.13 -7.71 -11.07
C HIS A 154 -13.89 -8.78 -10.27
N GLY A 155 -15.03 -8.41 -9.65
CA GLY A 155 -15.85 -9.32 -8.84
C GLY A 155 -15.24 -9.69 -7.48
N ILE A 156 -14.17 -9.00 -7.06
CA ILE A 156 -13.53 -9.18 -5.75
C ILE A 156 -14.24 -8.24 -4.78
N VAL A 157 -15.31 -8.74 -4.16
CA VAL A 157 -16.01 -8.03 -3.09
C VAL A 157 -15.40 -8.45 -1.75
N GLN A 158 -15.03 -7.46 -0.93
CA GLN A 158 -14.73 -7.73 0.47
C GLN A 158 -16.03 -8.17 1.15
N LEU A 159 -16.24 -9.48 1.24
CA LEU A 159 -17.30 -10.07 2.04
C LEU A 159 -16.94 -9.83 3.51
N THR A 160 -17.47 -8.77 4.09
CA THR A 160 -17.62 -8.69 5.54
C THR A 160 -18.82 -9.56 5.93
N ASP A 161 -18.87 -10.02 7.18
CA ASP A 161 -19.99 -10.84 7.67
C ASP A 161 -21.36 -10.17 7.41
N TRP A 162 -21.37 -8.84 7.40
CA TRP A 162 -22.50 -8.01 7.00
C TRP A 162 -22.88 -8.10 5.51
N THR A 163 -21.92 -8.18 4.59
CA THR A 163 -22.22 -8.40 3.17
C THR A 163 -22.74 -9.81 2.92
N ILE A 164 -22.23 -10.82 3.65
CA ILE A 164 -22.77 -12.19 3.61
C ILE A 164 -24.24 -12.19 4.06
N LEU A 165 -24.54 -11.56 5.20
CA LEU A 165 -25.91 -11.41 5.72
C LEU A 165 -26.83 -10.62 4.77
N ARG A 166 -26.31 -9.63 4.05
CA ARG A 166 -27.08 -8.82 3.10
C ARG A 166 -27.35 -9.54 1.78
N TYR A 167 -26.43 -10.39 1.31
CA TYR A 167 -26.62 -11.20 0.10
C TYR A 167 -27.43 -12.49 0.36
N THR A 168 -27.58 -12.92 1.61
CA THR A 168 -28.55 -13.95 1.96
C THR A 168 -29.96 -13.37 1.91
N THR A 169 -30.68 -13.63 0.83
CA THR A 169 -32.12 -13.37 0.75
C THR A 169 -32.86 -14.06 1.90
N HIS A 170 -33.87 -13.39 2.45
CA HIS A 170 -34.65 -13.84 3.62
C HIS A 170 -35.20 -15.27 3.48
N THR A 171 -35.41 -15.73 2.25
CA THR A 171 -35.82 -17.10 1.90
C THR A 171 -34.71 -18.14 2.08
N ARG A 172 -33.44 -17.82 1.75
CA ARG A 172 -32.30 -18.71 2.01
C ARG A 172 -31.95 -18.78 3.48
N LEU A 173 -32.05 -17.66 4.20
CA LEU A 173 -31.88 -17.60 5.65
C LEU A 173 -32.94 -18.44 6.37
N LYS A 174 -34.22 -18.31 6.00
CA LYS A 174 -35.29 -19.18 6.52
C LYS A 174 -35.04 -20.67 6.22
N ARG A 175 -34.55 -21.03 5.04
CA ARG A 175 -34.20 -22.43 4.72
C ARG A 175 -33.07 -22.97 5.58
N VAL A 176 -31.97 -22.23 5.75
CA VAL A 176 -30.84 -22.67 6.58
C VAL A 176 -31.25 -22.80 8.05
N LEU A 177 -32.05 -21.85 8.56
CA LEU A 177 -32.56 -21.88 9.93
C LEU A 177 -33.54 -23.04 10.15
N PHE A 178 -34.40 -23.33 9.16
CA PHE A 178 -35.30 -24.49 9.20
C PHE A 178 -34.53 -25.81 9.18
N ILE A 179 -33.49 -25.94 8.34
CA ILE A 179 -32.64 -27.14 8.25
C ILE A 179 -31.90 -27.36 9.58
N LEU A 180 -31.35 -26.32 10.19
CA LEU A 180 -30.68 -26.41 11.50
C LEU A 180 -31.65 -26.80 12.62
N HIS A 181 -32.86 -26.24 12.64
CA HIS A 181 -33.89 -26.61 13.61
C HIS A 181 -34.38 -28.06 13.43
N THR A 182 -34.44 -28.54 12.18
CA THR A 182 -34.82 -29.94 11.88
C THR A 182 -33.73 -30.92 12.29
N LEU A 183 -32.46 -30.58 12.07
CA LEU A 183 -31.33 -31.41 12.49
C LEU A 183 -31.20 -31.49 14.02
N LEU A 184 -31.54 -30.42 14.75
CA LEU A 184 -31.51 -30.42 16.21
C LEU A 184 -32.64 -31.26 16.83
N TYR A 185 -33.75 -31.45 16.11
CA TYR A 185 -34.88 -32.31 16.51
C TYR A 185 -34.71 -33.79 16.12
N ILE A 186 -33.74 -34.12 15.26
CA ILE A 186 -33.43 -35.52 14.87
C ILE A 186 -32.40 -36.15 15.84
N PHE A 187 -31.69 -35.32 16.62
CA PHE A 187 -30.69 -35.75 17.60
C PHE A 187 -31.17 -35.68 19.06
N LEU A 188 -32.48 -35.52 19.28
CA LEU A 188 -33.15 -35.51 20.59
C LEU A 188 -34.27 -36.55 20.59
#